data_AF-A0A8J7T3U9-F1
#
_entry.id   AF-A0A8J7T3U9-F1
#
_cell.length_a   1.000
_cell.length_b   1.000
_cell.length_c   1.000
_cell.angle_alpha   90.00
_cell.angle_beta   90.00
_cell.angle_gamma   90.00
#
_symmetry.space_group_name_H-M   'P 1'
#
loop_
_entity.id
_entity.type
_entity.pdbx_description
1 polymer ?
#
loop_
_entity_poly.entity_id
_entity_poly.type
_entity_poly.pdbx_seq_one_letter_code
_entity_poly.pdbx_strand_id
1 'polypeptide(L)'
;HFSAVQAAATPGGPVTGSHYLIGEGPRGPWHVAPGPFLDGGLPCPRYAARIVETGEGLKIIGFADRPEGTFIGELTDPDAVVAGPDGLLRIVA
;
A
#
# COMPACT_ATOMS: atom_id res chain seq x y z
N HIS A 1 8.98 5.89 10.89
CA HIS A 1 8.90 6.54 12.21
C HIS A 1 7.50 7.08 12.41
N PHE A 2 6.82 6.66 13.48
CA PHE A 2 5.51 7.18 13.88
C PHE A 2 5.69 8.03 15.14
N SER A 3 4.91 9.09 15.31
CA SER A 3 4.73 9.68 16.65
C SER A 3 3.93 8.71 17.52
N ALA A 4 4.03 8.81 18.85
CA ALA A 4 3.24 7.96 19.74
C ALA A 4 1.73 8.10 19.48
N VAL A 5 1.27 9.33 19.23
CA VAL A 5 -0.12 9.63 18.88
C VAL A 5 -0.51 8.94 17.56
N GLN A 6 0.31 9.07 16.52
CA GLN A 6 0.02 8.46 15.22
C GLN A 6 0.05 6.93 15.31
N ALA A 7 0.99 6.36 16.06
CA ALA A 7 1.06 4.91 16.28
C ALA A 7 -0.21 4.37 16.94
N ALA A 8 -0.72 5.06 17.97
CA ALA A 8 -1.96 4.68 18.65
C ALA A 8 -3.21 4.86 17.77
N ALA A 9 -3.22 5.85 16.88
CA ALA A 9 -4.34 6.14 15.99
C ALA A 9 -4.36 5.28 14.71
N THR A 10 -3.24 4.62 14.36
CA THR A 10 -3.13 3.86 13.10
C THR A 10 -3.83 2.51 13.24
N PRO A 11 -4.85 2.20 12.41
CA PRO A 11 -5.52 0.90 12.45
C PRO A 11 -4.54 -0.25 12.17
N GLY A 12 -4.48 -1.23 13.08
CA GLY A 12 -3.52 -2.34 12.99
C GLY A 12 -2.12 -2.01 13.50
N GLY A 13 -1.89 -0.80 14.02
CA GLY A 13 -0.61 -0.36 14.56
C GLY A 13 0.35 0.23 13.51
N PRO A 14 1.51 0.74 13.94
CA PRO A 14 2.49 1.32 13.03
C PRO A 14 3.08 0.25 12.13
N VAL A 15 3.02 0.45 10.82
CA VAL A 15 3.60 -0.44 9.81
C VAL A 15 4.44 0.35 8.81
N THR A 16 5.21 -0.37 8.00
CA THR A 16 5.85 0.20 6.80
C THR A 16 5.16 -0.33 5.55
N GLY A 17 5.22 0.41 4.45
CA GLY A 17 4.65 -0.05 3.17
C GLY A 17 3.90 1.06 2.44
N SER A 18 2.97 0.67 1.57
CA SER A 18 2.26 1.60 0.70
C SER A 18 0.84 1.87 1.18
N HIS A 19 0.44 3.14 1.09
CA HIS A 19 -0.93 3.58 1.26
C HIS A 19 -1.22 4.74 0.30
N TYR A 20 -2.47 5.18 0.23
CA TYR A 20 -2.93 6.06 -0.83
C TYR A 20 -3.82 7.18 -0.31
N LEU A 21 -3.95 8.22 -1.14
CA LEU A 21 -4.85 9.33 -0.92
C LEU A 21 -6.05 9.20 -1.85
N ILE A 22 -7.22 9.60 -1.35
CA ILE A 22 -8.46 9.71 -2.10
C ILE A 22 -8.78 11.19 -2.28
N GLY A 23 -9.26 11.58 -3.45
CA GLY A 23 -9.69 12.96 -3.71
C GLY A 23 -10.55 13.09 -4.95
N GLU A 24 -11.18 14.25 -5.10
CA GLU A 24 -12.08 14.56 -6.21
C GLU A 24 -11.39 14.63 -7.57
N GLY A 25 -10.07 14.86 -7.57
CA GLY A 25 -9.26 14.92 -8.77
C GLY A 25 -7.78 15.10 -8.47
N PRO A 26 -6.95 15.28 -9.52
CA PRO A 26 -5.50 15.35 -9.38
C PRO A 26 -5.00 16.59 -8.62
N ARG A 27 -5.88 17.55 -8.30
CA ARG A 27 -5.57 18.74 -7.50
C ARG A 27 -6.20 18.72 -6.10
N GLY A 28 -6.87 17.63 -5.74
CA GLY A 28 -7.55 17.49 -4.45
C GLY A 28 -8.90 18.21 -4.39
N PRO A 29 -9.46 18.39 -3.17
CA PRO A 29 -8.83 18.08 -1.88
C PRO A 29 -8.54 16.57 -1.72
N TRP A 30 -7.45 16.25 -1.01
CA TRP A 30 -7.04 14.88 -0.72
C TRP A 30 -7.23 14.53 0.75
N HIS A 31 -7.58 13.28 1.02
CA HIS A 31 -7.57 12.70 2.35
C HIS A 31 -6.95 11.30 2.31
N VAL A 32 -6.43 10.84 3.45
CA VAL A 32 -5.89 9.48 3.58
C VAL A 32 -7.06 8.50 3.54
N ALA A 33 -6.92 7.41 2.78
CA ALA A 33 -7.92 6.36 2.76
C ALA A 33 -8.17 5.82 4.19
N PRO A 34 -9.43 5.57 4.59
CA PRO A 34 -9.70 5.04 5.91
C PRO A 34 -9.23 3.58 6.03
N GLY A 35 -8.90 3.17 7.25
CA GLY A 35 -8.54 1.79 7.57
C GLY A 35 -7.02 1.52 7.56
N PRO A 36 -6.62 0.24 7.46
CA PRO A 36 -5.21 -0.14 7.44
C PRO A 36 -4.53 0.28 6.12
N PHE A 37 -3.20 0.24 6.11
CA PHE A 37 -2.41 0.45 4.90
C PHE A 37 -2.82 -0.51 3.78
N LEU A 38 -2.71 -0.07 2.53
CA LEU A 38 -3.07 -0.89 1.36
C LEU A 38 -2.14 -2.10 1.26
N ASP A 39 -0.86 -1.85 1.52
CA ASP A 39 0.22 -2.82 1.44
C ASP A 39 1.18 -2.64 2.62
N GLY A 40 0.63 -2.70 3.84
CA GLY A 40 1.37 -2.44 5.07
C GLY A 40 1.80 -3.72 5.78
N GLY A 41 3.05 -3.75 6.25
CA GLY A 41 3.58 -4.83 7.08
C GLY A 41 4.85 -4.42 7.84
N LEU A 42 5.26 -5.30 8.77
CA LEU A 42 6.56 -5.25 9.46
C LEU A 42 7.17 -6.66 9.47
N PRO A 43 8.12 -6.97 8.57
CA PRO A 43 8.65 -6.11 7.49
C PRO A 43 7.62 -5.79 6.41
N CYS A 44 7.82 -4.74 5.61
CA CYS A 44 6.89 -4.43 4.52
C CYS A 44 6.93 -5.51 3.43
N PRO A 45 5.82 -5.83 2.76
CA PRO A 45 5.82 -6.80 1.67
C PRO A 45 6.59 -6.31 0.45
N ARG A 46 6.31 -5.08 0.00
CA ARG A 46 6.91 -4.47 -1.20
C ARG A 46 7.45 -3.07 -0.89
N TYR A 47 8.74 -2.86 -1.12
CA TYR A 47 9.38 -1.56 -1.07
C TYR A 47 9.20 -0.79 -2.40
N ALA A 48 8.99 0.53 -2.28
CA ALA A 48 8.83 1.45 -3.42
C ALA A 48 7.79 1.01 -4.47
N ALA A 49 6.66 0.45 -4.00
CA ALA A 49 5.66 -0.12 -4.88
C ALA A 49 5.02 0.91 -5.82
N ARG A 50 4.51 0.40 -6.95
CA ARG A 50 3.78 1.12 -7.98
C ARG A 50 2.55 0.32 -8.38
N ILE A 51 1.42 1.02 -8.51
CA ILE A 51 0.25 0.49 -9.19
C ILE A 51 0.37 0.82 -10.66
N VAL A 52 0.22 -0.19 -11.51
CA VAL A 52 0.26 -0.07 -12.97
C VAL A 52 -1.06 -0.58 -13.55
N GLU A 53 -1.53 0.09 -14.60
CA GLU A 53 -2.68 -0.38 -15.38
C GLU A 53 -2.20 -1.32 -16.47
N THR A 54 -2.86 -2.48 -16.60
CA THR A 54 -2.54 -3.53 -17.57
C THR A 54 -3.79 -3.93 -18.34
N GLY A 55 -3.64 -4.80 -19.35
CA GLY A 55 -4.79 -5.40 -20.04
C GLY A 55 -5.70 -6.26 -19.14
N GLU A 56 -5.22 -6.65 -17.96
CA GLU A 56 -5.97 -7.43 -16.95
C GLU A 56 -6.47 -6.57 -15.77
N GLY A 57 -6.35 -5.24 -15.87
CA GLY A 57 -6.69 -4.31 -14.80
C GLY A 57 -5.46 -3.86 -13.99
N LEU A 58 -5.73 -3.28 -12.81
CA LEU A 58 -4.70 -2.72 -11.95
C LEU A 58 -3.89 -3.82 -11.26
N LYS A 59 -2.57 -3.66 -11.28
CA LYS A 59 -1.62 -4.54 -10.59
C LYS A 59 -0.71 -3.70 -9.71
N ILE A 60 -0.27 -4.25 -8.59
CA ILE A 60 0.79 -3.66 -7.76
C ILE A 60 2.06 -4.49 -7.88
N ILE A 61 3.17 -3.81 -8.13
CA ILE A 61 4.52 -4.37 -8.14
C ILE A 61 5.40 -3.53 -7.24
N GLY A 62 6.45 -4.12 -6.69
CA GLY A 62 7.49 -3.41 -5.97
C GLY A 62 8.69 -4.30 -5.71
N PHE A 63 9.72 -3.75 -5.08
CA PHE A 63 10.89 -4.52 -4.74
C PHE A 63 10.63 -5.34 -3.49
N ALA A 64 10.92 -6.64 -3.51
CA ALA A 64 10.86 -7.49 -2.33
C ALA A 64 11.77 -6.88 -1.25
N ASP A 65 11.18 -6.56 -0.10
CA ASP A 65 11.90 -5.87 0.97
C ASP A 65 12.74 -6.88 1.78
N ARG A 66 12.50 -7.01 3.09
CA ARG A 66 13.29 -7.83 4.01
C ARG A 66 12.47 -8.95 4.63
N PRO A 67 11.87 -9.87 3.86
CA PRO A 67 11.09 -10.97 4.47
C PRO A 67 11.94 -11.79 5.46
N GLU A 68 13.25 -11.86 5.26
CA GLU A 68 14.22 -12.59 6.10
C GLU A 68 15.36 -11.69 6.64
N GLY A 69 15.12 -10.37 6.77
CA GLY A 69 16.05 -9.44 7.43
C GLY A 69 17.07 -8.74 6.53
N THR A 70 17.32 -9.23 5.30
CA THR A 70 18.13 -8.52 4.28
C THR A 70 17.25 -8.06 3.13
N PHE A 71 17.52 -6.87 2.59
CA PHE A 71 16.78 -6.33 1.45
C PHE A 71 17.10 -7.16 0.21
N ILE A 72 16.08 -7.73 -0.42
CA ILE A 72 16.25 -8.58 -1.62
C ILE A 72 16.40 -7.70 -2.86
N GLY A 73 15.49 -6.74 -3.06
CA GLY A 73 15.58 -5.80 -4.19
C GLY A 73 15.17 -6.38 -5.55
N GLU A 74 14.63 -7.60 -5.58
CA GLU A 74 14.03 -8.21 -6.76
C GLU A 74 12.61 -7.69 -6.97
N LEU A 75 12.15 -7.64 -8.23
CA LEU A 75 10.78 -7.25 -8.51
C LEU A 75 9.83 -8.38 -8.10
N THR A 76 8.80 -8.04 -7.32
CA THR A 76 7.74 -8.98 -6.93
C THR A 76 6.81 -9.32 -8.09
N ASP A 77 6.18 -10.49 -8.00
CA ASP A 77 5.07 -10.85 -8.89
C ASP A 77 3.92 -9.83 -8.77
N PRO A 78 3.19 -9.56 -9.87
CA PRO A 78 2.13 -8.58 -9.87
C PRO A 78 0.88 -9.10 -9.15
N ASP A 79 0.55 -8.51 -8.00
CA ASP A 79 -0.71 -8.81 -7.32
C ASP A 79 -1.84 -7.90 -7.82
N ALA A 80 -3.06 -8.43 -7.87
CA ALA A 80 -4.20 -7.68 -8.38
C ALA A 80 -4.62 -6.58 -7.39
N VAL A 81 -4.99 -5.42 -7.91
CA VAL A 81 -5.59 -4.33 -7.14
C VAL A 81 -7.02 -4.11 -7.63
N VAL A 82 -7.98 -4.14 -6.71
CA VAL A 82 -9.39 -3.90 -7.01
C VAL A 82 -9.89 -2.67 -6.26
N ALA A 83 -10.68 -1.84 -6.93
CA ALA A 83 -11.48 -0.81 -6.28
C ALA A 83 -12.82 -1.43 -5.85
N GLY A 84 -13.11 -1.41 -4.55
CA GLY A 84 -14.39 -1.88 -4.03
C GLY A 84 -15.54 -0.91 -4.32
N PRO A 85 -16.79 -1.33 -4.05
CA PRO A 85 -17.97 -0.45 -4.20
C PRO A 85 -17.95 0.74 -3.23
N ASP A 86 -17.12 0.69 -2.20
CA ASP A 86 -16.84 1.77 -1.25
C ASP A 86 -15.76 2.75 -1.75
N GLY A 87 -15.24 2.56 -2.96
CA GLY A 87 -14.16 3.37 -3.54
C GLY A 87 -12.78 3.09 -2.93
N LEU A 88 -12.63 2.05 -2.09
CA LEU A 88 -11.37 1.70 -1.47
C LEU A 88 -10.61 0.65 -2.29
N LEU A 89 -9.30 0.86 -2.43
CA LEU A 89 -8.39 -0.11 -3.05
C LEU A 89 -8.13 -1.28 -2.09
N ARG A 90 -8.07 -2.49 -2.65
CA ARG A 90 -7.69 -3.73 -1.98
C ARG A 90 -6.74 -4.52 -2.85
N ILE A 91 -5.76 -5.18 -2.24
CA ILE A 91 -4.91 -6.17 -2.93
C ILE A 91 -5.61 -7.53 -2.83
N VAL A 92 -5.69 -8.23 -3.95
CA VAL A 92 -6.21 -9.59 -4.05
C VAL A 92 -5.07 -10.46 -4.55
N ALA A 93 -4.53 -11.27 -3.64
CA ALA A 93 -3.54 -12.30 -3.92
C ALA A 93 -4.22 -13.66 -4.13
#